data_AF-A0AAE1XF65-F1
#
_entry.id   AF-A0AAE1XF65-F1
#
_cell.length_a   1.000
_cell.length_b   1.000
_cell.length_c   1.000
_cell.angle_alpha   90.00
_cell.angle_beta   90.00
_cell.angle_gamma   90.00
#
_symmetry.space_group_name_H-M   'P 1'
#
loop_
_entity.id
_entity.type
_entity.pdbx_description
1 polymer ?
#
loop_
_entity_poly.entity_id
_entity_poly.type
_entity_poly.pdbx_seq_one_letter_code
_entity_poly.pdbx_strand_id
1 'polypeptide(L)'
;MSLLTKGDSIQIREVWADNLDEEFALIREIVDDYPYIAMDTEFPGVVLRPVGNFKNSSDYHYQTLKDNVDLLKLIQLGLTFSDEKGNLPTCGTDKHCIWQFNFCEFNPNEDVFANDSVELLRQSGIDFAKNNEKGIDAKRFGELLMSSGIVLNDDMYWVTFHSGYDFGYLLKLLTRQNLPDTQAGFFTLINMYFPVLYDIKHLMKFSNSLHGGLNKLAELLEVERVGVCHQAGSDSLLTSCTFRKLKENFFNGSLEKYSGVIPDVMLSITILAIMLLWLAVVQIHGLKQRNDYGPCWYYKFLQKLELFTLHLDKKNAFIAQSTDLLCNFACLLMTTLLTAAASIAVAIPLFIVSKKSACRCQYS
;
A
#
# COMPACT_ATOMS: atom_id res chain seq x y z
N MET A 1 -27.77 25.86 -21.97
CA MET A 1 -26.88 24.71 -21.66
C MET A 1 -27.35 24.16 -20.32
N SER A 2 -27.90 22.95 -20.30
CA SER A 2 -28.44 22.35 -19.08
C SER A 2 -27.31 22.04 -18.11
N LEU A 3 -27.40 22.62 -16.91
CA LEU A 3 -26.58 22.32 -15.74
C LEU A 3 -26.90 20.90 -15.28
N LEU A 4 -26.23 19.90 -15.85
CA LEU A 4 -26.15 18.58 -15.23
C LEU A 4 -25.13 18.69 -14.09
N THR A 5 -25.61 18.57 -12.86
CA THR A 5 -24.77 18.39 -11.69
C THR A 5 -23.90 17.15 -11.89
N LYS A 6 -22.60 17.23 -11.59
CA LYS A 6 -21.60 16.16 -11.81
C LYS A 6 -21.97 14.81 -11.17
N GLY A 7 -22.90 14.81 -10.20
CA GLY A 7 -23.49 13.61 -9.61
C GLY A 7 -24.54 12.91 -10.48
N ASP A 8 -25.23 13.61 -11.38
CA ASP A 8 -26.26 13.01 -12.27
C ASP A 8 -25.65 12.24 -13.44
N SER A 9 -24.35 12.47 -13.72
CA SER A 9 -23.58 11.81 -14.78
C SER A 9 -22.96 10.48 -14.37
N ILE A 10 -23.02 10.10 -13.09
CA ILE A 10 -22.47 8.83 -12.60
C ILE A 10 -23.59 7.99 -12.01
N GLN A 11 -23.71 6.76 -12.48
CA GLN A 11 -24.60 5.74 -11.98
C GLN A 11 -23.81 4.75 -11.12
N ILE A 12 -24.16 4.67 -9.84
CA ILE A 12 -23.74 3.56 -8.98
C ILE A 12 -24.68 2.39 -9.27
N ARG A 13 -24.14 1.33 -9.86
CA ARG A 13 -24.88 0.12 -10.24
C ARG A 13 -24.93 -0.81 -9.04
N GLU A 14 -26.09 -0.83 -8.39
CA GLU A 14 -26.36 -1.75 -7.28
C GLU A 14 -26.48 -3.18 -7.81
N VAL A 15 -25.55 -4.04 -7.41
CA VAL A 15 -25.51 -5.45 -7.82
C VAL A 15 -26.01 -6.32 -6.68
N TRP A 16 -26.96 -7.17 -7.02
CA TRP A 16 -27.67 -8.14 -6.19
C TRP A 16 -27.63 -9.50 -6.90
N ALA A 17 -28.21 -10.54 -6.28
CA ALA A 17 -28.17 -11.88 -6.85
C ALA A 17 -28.86 -12.00 -8.22
N ASP A 18 -29.89 -11.21 -8.49
CA ASP A 18 -30.71 -11.28 -9.69
C ASP A 18 -30.07 -10.66 -10.94
N ASN A 19 -29.21 -9.64 -10.76
CA ASN A 19 -28.50 -8.98 -11.87
C ASN A 19 -26.98 -9.26 -11.92
N LEU A 20 -26.45 -10.09 -11.02
CA LEU A 20 -25.01 -10.36 -10.92
C LEU A 20 -24.37 -10.78 -12.25
N ASP A 21 -24.99 -11.73 -12.96
CA ASP A 21 -24.47 -12.25 -14.22
C ASP A 21 -24.49 -11.20 -15.34
N GLU A 22 -25.52 -10.35 -15.38
CA GLU A 22 -25.66 -9.26 -16.35
C GLU A 22 -24.58 -8.19 -16.12
N GLU A 23 -24.34 -7.83 -14.86
CA GLU A 23 -23.33 -6.83 -14.49
C GLU A 23 -21.91 -7.33 -14.75
N PHE A 24 -21.64 -8.63 -14.52
CA PHE A 24 -20.36 -9.23 -14.90
C PHE A 24 -20.17 -9.32 -16.42
N ALA A 25 -21.25 -9.47 -17.20
CA ALA A 25 -21.14 -9.41 -18.66
C ALA A 25 -20.64 -8.03 -19.11
N LEU A 26 -21.19 -6.95 -18.55
CA LEU A 26 -20.73 -5.58 -18.81
C LEU A 26 -19.27 -5.37 -18.39
N ILE A 27 -18.87 -5.89 -17.23
CA ILE A 27 -17.47 -5.79 -16.76
C ILE A 27 -16.51 -6.45 -17.76
N ARG A 28 -16.86 -7.64 -18.27
CA ARG A 28 -16.03 -8.34 -19.27
C ARG A 28 -15.91 -7.58 -20.59
N GLU A 29 -16.91 -6.77 -20.95
CA GLU A 29 -16.87 -5.96 -22.17
C GLU A 29 -15.93 -4.74 -22.05
N ILE A 30 -15.73 -4.22 -20.83
CA ILE A 30 -14.99 -2.98 -20.61
C ILE A 30 -13.55 -3.19 -20.13
N VAL A 31 -13.21 -4.37 -19.60
CA VAL A 31 -11.97 -4.58 -18.83
C VAL A 31 -10.71 -4.22 -19.62
N ASP A 32 -10.68 -4.50 -20.92
CA ASP A 32 -9.53 -4.22 -21.79
C ASP A 32 -9.34 -2.71 -22.04
N ASP A 33 -10.43 -1.95 -22.09
CA ASP A 33 -10.42 -0.50 -22.34
C ASP A 33 -10.22 0.32 -21.05
N TYR A 34 -10.60 -0.24 -19.90
CA TYR A 34 -10.59 0.42 -18.59
C TYR A 34 -9.80 -0.38 -17.54
N PRO A 35 -8.46 -0.52 -17.70
CA PRO A 35 -7.65 -1.47 -16.93
C PRO A 35 -7.33 -1.04 -15.50
N TYR A 36 -7.66 0.20 -15.09
CA TYR A 36 -7.46 0.65 -13.71
C TYR A 36 -8.68 0.35 -12.86
N ILE A 37 -8.50 -0.46 -11.82
CA ILE A 37 -9.56 -0.96 -10.95
C ILE A 37 -9.35 -0.38 -9.55
N ALA A 38 -10.13 0.63 -9.20
CA ALA A 38 -10.18 1.11 -7.83
C ALA A 38 -11.17 0.28 -7.01
N MET A 39 -10.78 -0.08 -5.78
CA MET A 39 -11.53 -1.00 -4.95
C MET A 39 -11.56 -0.55 -3.49
N ASP A 40 -12.70 -0.83 -2.84
CA ASP A 40 -12.95 -0.62 -1.42
C ASP A 40 -13.95 -1.67 -0.92
N THR A 41 -13.92 -2.01 0.37
CA THR A 41 -14.84 -2.99 0.97
C THR A 41 -15.48 -2.51 2.25
N GLU A 42 -16.72 -2.94 2.50
CA GLU A 42 -17.38 -2.77 3.79
C GLU A 42 -17.56 -4.13 4.47
N PHE A 43 -17.18 -4.18 5.74
CA PHE A 43 -17.17 -5.39 6.55
C PHE A 43 -17.44 -5.04 8.04
N PRO A 44 -17.81 -6.02 8.89
CA PRO A 44 -18.31 -5.74 10.24
C PRO A 44 -17.23 -5.41 11.28
N GLY A 45 -16.17 -4.71 10.85
CA GLY A 45 -15.10 -4.20 11.70
C GLY A 45 -14.06 -5.24 12.11
N VAL A 46 -13.47 -5.02 13.29
CA VAL A 46 -12.40 -5.83 13.87
C VAL A 46 -12.78 -6.20 15.30
N VAL A 47 -12.92 -7.50 15.56
CA VAL A 47 -13.38 -8.05 16.85
C VAL A 47 -12.31 -8.86 17.57
N LEU A 48 -11.33 -9.39 16.83
CA LEU A 48 -10.21 -10.14 17.39
C LEU A 48 -8.94 -9.29 17.45
N ARG A 49 -8.21 -9.41 18.56
CA ARG A 49 -6.83 -8.95 18.70
C ARG A 49 -6.02 -10.10 19.27
N PRO A 50 -5.12 -10.71 18.49
CA PRO A 50 -4.41 -11.90 18.94
C PRO A 50 -3.45 -11.53 20.07
N VAL A 51 -3.38 -12.38 21.08
CA VAL A 51 -2.50 -12.21 22.25
C VAL A 51 -1.38 -13.24 22.12
N GLY A 52 -0.13 -12.80 22.14
CA GLY A 52 1.01 -13.69 22.01
C GLY A 52 2.31 -12.97 21.70
N ASN A 53 3.36 -13.77 21.49
CA ASN A 53 4.67 -13.27 21.08
C ASN A 53 4.74 -13.26 19.55
N PHE A 54 4.86 -12.06 18.97
CA PHE A 54 5.00 -11.87 17.53
C PHE A 54 6.45 -11.53 17.20
N LYS A 55 6.91 -11.97 16.01
CA LYS A 55 8.30 -11.72 15.60
C LYS A 55 8.56 -10.23 15.38
N ASN A 56 7.55 -9.50 14.92
CA ASN A 56 7.61 -8.06 14.67
C ASN A 56 6.17 -7.50 14.53
N SER A 57 6.05 -6.18 14.37
CA SER A 57 4.75 -5.52 14.24
C SER A 57 3.95 -5.97 13.02
N SER A 58 4.60 -6.29 11.90
CA SER A 58 3.90 -6.70 10.68
C SER A 58 3.31 -8.11 10.81
N ASP A 59 3.98 -8.99 11.56
CA ASP A 59 3.50 -10.33 11.91
C ASP A 59 2.23 -10.23 12.79
N TYR A 60 2.25 -9.34 13.78
CA TYR A 60 1.06 -9.02 14.59
C TYR A 60 -0.10 -8.47 13.75
N HIS A 61 0.18 -7.51 12.85
CA HIS A 61 -0.85 -6.93 11.98
C HIS A 61 -1.42 -7.96 11.02
N TYR A 62 -0.57 -8.80 10.41
CA TYR A 62 -1.03 -9.87 9.54
C TYR A 62 -1.88 -10.88 10.30
N GLN A 63 -1.47 -11.32 11.49
CA GLN A 63 -2.28 -12.24 12.28
C GLN A 63 -3.63 -11.63 12.67
N THR A 64 -3.64 -10.34 13.05
CA THR A 64 -4.88 -9.63 13.37
C THR A 64 -5.81 -9.59 12.15
N LEU A 65 -5.29 -9.23 10.98
CA LEU A 65 -6.03 -9.24 9.72
C LEU A 65 -6.57 -10.64 9.41
N LYS A 66 -5.70 -11.65 9.44
CA LYS A 66 -6.04 -13.05 9.18
C LYS A 66 -7.20 -13.53 10.04
N ASP A 67 -7.07 -13.40 11.36
CA ASP A 67 -8.07 -13.92 12.31
C ASP A 67 -9.43 -13.25 12.11
N ASN A 68 -9.45 -11.94 11.86
CA ASN A 68 -10.68 -11.21 11.62
C ASN A 68 -11.29 -11.51 10.26
N VAL A 69 -10.50 -11.54 9.18
CA VAL A 69 -11.01 -11.86 7.83
C VAL A 69 -11.52 -13.30 7.77
N ASP A 70 -10.86 -14.25 8.42
CA ASP A 70 -11.30 -15.65 8.47
C ASP A 70 -12.63 -15.80 9.22
N LEU A 71 -12.79 -15.09 10.35
CA LEU A 71 -14.00 -15.13 11.18
C LEU A 71 -15.18 -14.37 10.59
N LEU A 72 -14.93 -13.17 10.08
CA LEU A 72 -15.96 -12.21 9.67
C LEU A 72 -16.36 -12.40 8.20
N LYS A 73 -17.46 -11.76 7.84
CA LYS A 73 -18.11 -11.88 6.53
C LYS A 73 -18.18 -10.53 5.84
N LEU A 74 -17.84 -10.52 4.56
CA LEU A 74 -17.90 -9.33 3.72
C LEU A 74 -19.35 -8.88 3.56
N ILE A 75 -19.60 -7.57 3.52
CA ILE A 75 -20.93 -6.98 3.39
C ILE A 75 -21.09 -6.31 2.01
N GLN A 76 -20.11 -5.51 1.60
CA GLN A 76 -20.09 -4.90 0.27
C GLN A 76 -18.68 -4.86 -0.32
N LEU A 77 -18.62 -4.82 -1.65
CA LEU A 77 -17.44 -4.54 -2.44
C LEU A 77 -17.78 -3.47 -3.49
N GLY A 78 -16.92 -2.46 -3.61
CA GLY A 78 -17.02 -1.44 -4.64
C GLY A 78 -15.93 -1.62 -5.68
N LEU A 79 -16.28 -1.57 -6.96
CA LEU A 79 -15.32 -1.57 -8.05
C LEU A 79 -15.59 -0.38 -8.98
N THR A 80 -14.56 0.42 -9.19
CA THR A 80 -14.56 1.53 -10.15
C THR A 80 -13.49 1.28 -11.21
N PHE A 81 -13.93 1.12 -12.46
CA PHE A 81 -13.05 0.93 -13.60
C PHE A 81 -12.75 2.27 -14.27
N SER A 82 -11.51 2.46 -14.72
CA SER A 82 -11.10 3.66 -15.43
C SER A 82 -9.98 3.40 -16.43
N ASP A 83 -9.90 4.25 -17.45
CA ASP A 83 -8.75 4.26 -18.36
C ASP A 83 -7.54 4.97 -17.72
N GLU A 84 -6.41 5.02 -18.41
CA GLU A 84 -5.20 5.68 -17.91
C GLU A 84 -5.39 7.17 -17.58
N LYS A 85 -6.37 7.83 -18.21
CA LYS A 85 -6.72 9.25 -18.01
C LYS A 85 -7.78 9.43 -16.91
N GLY A 86 -8.29 8.34 -16.34
CA GLY A 86 -9.35 8.33 -15.34
C GLY A 86 -10.76 8.55 -15.89
N ASN A 87 -10.98 8.31 -17.18
CA ASN A 87 -12.33 8.29 -17.74
C ASN A 87 -13.03 7.00 -17.31
N LEU A 88 -14.33 7.10 -16.99
CA LEU A 88 -15.15 5.99 -16.57
C LEU A 88 -15.92 5.38 -17.76
N PRO A 89 -16.20 4.06 -17.74
CA PRO A 89 -17.06 3.42 -18.73
C PRO A 89 -18.49 3.96 -18.66
N THR A 90 -19.25 3.86 -19.75
CA THR A 90 -20.69 4.23 -19.76
C THR A 90 -21.63 3.02 -19.82
N CYS A 91 -21.09 1.81 -19.97
CA CYS A 91 -21.85 0.55 -20.01
C CYS A 91 -23.03 0.57 -20.99
N GLY A 92 -22.88 1.20 -22.15
CA GLY A 92 -23.94 1.33 -23.15
C GLY A 92 -25.05 2.34 -22.80
N THR A 93 -24.85 3.17 -21.77
CA THR A 93 -25.79 4.23 -21.35
C THR A 93 -25.24 5.64 -21.61
N ASP A 94 -26.00 6.67 -21.27
CA ASP A 94 -25.61 8.08 -21.29
C ASP A 94 -24.85 8.52 -20.03
N LYS A 95 -24.71 7.62 -19.04
CA LYS A 95 -24.06 7.89 -17.76
C LYS A 95 -22.83 7.02 -17.58
N HIS A 96 -21.85 7.55 -16.85
CA HIS A 96 -20.72 6.75 -16.38
C HIS A 96 -21.18 5.73 -15.33
N CYS A 97 -20.62 4.53 -15.32
CA CYS A 97 -21.00 3.45 -14.42
C CYS A 97 -19.86 3.08 -13.46
N ILE A 98 -20.23 2.81 -12.21
CA ILE A 98 -19.40 2.12 -11.21
C ILE A 98 -20.24 1.03 -10.53
N TRP A 99 -19.60 0.05 -9.89
CA TRP A 99 -20.31 -1.11 -9.31
C TRP A 99 -20.24 -1.14 -7.79
N GLN A 100 -21.37 -1.49 -7.19
CA GLN A 100 -21.50 -1.77 -5.76
C GLN A 100 -22.14 -3.14 -5.58
N PHE A 101 -21.35 -4.13 -5.18
CA PHE A 101 -21.78 -5.50 -4.93
C PHE A 101 -22.24 -5.66 -3.49
N ASN A 102 -23.45 -6.18 -3.30
CA ASN A 102 -24.08 -6.39 -2.00
C ASN A 102 -24.14 -7.88 -1.67
N PHE A 103 -23.49 -8.32 -0.60
CA PHE A 103 -23.36 -9.75 -0.25
C PHE A 103 -24.42 -10.22 0.75
N CYS A 104 -24.82 -11.49 0.70
CA CYS A 104 -25.87 -12.04 1.57
C CYS A 104 -25.35 -12.76 2.83
N GLU A 105 -24.04 -12.99 2.92
CA GLU A 105 -23.45 -13.86 3.93
C GLU A 105 -23.62 -13.33 5.36
N PHE A 106 -23.51 -12.01 5.54
CA PHE A 106 -23.53 -11.38 6.86
C PHE A 106 -24.96 -11.20 7.38
N ASN A 107 -25.25 -11.78 8.55
CA ASN A 107 -26.51 -11.65 9.27
C ASN A 107 -26.24 -11.10 10.68
N PRO A 108 -26.66 -9.86 11.00
CA PRO A 108 -26.42 -9.25 12.31
C PRO A 108 -27.13 -9.95 13.49
N ASN A 109 -28.02 -10.91 13.23
CA ASN A 109 -28.67 -11.70 14.29
C ASN A 109 -27.90 -12.98 14.64
N GLU A 110 -26.96 -13.41 13.79
CA GLU A 110 -26.27 -14.69 13.92
C GLU A 110 -24.75 -14.54 13.97
N ASP A 111 -24.21 -13.57 13.23
CA ASP A 111 -22.78 -13.40 13.04
C ASP A 111 -22.13 -12.50 14.09
N VAL A 112 -20.81 -12.68 14.25
CA VAL A 112 -19.98 -11.82 15.09
C VAL A 112 -19.69 -10.52 14.34
N PHE A 113 -19.74 -9.39 15.05
CA PHE A 113 -19.41 -8.07 14.49
C PHE A 113 -18.98 -7.09 15.58
N ALA A 114 -18.33 -5.99 15.16
CA ALA A 114 -18.11 -4.82 15.99
C ALA A 114 -19.35 -3.92 15.94
N ASN A 115 -19.97 -3.65 17.10
CA ASN A 115 -21.20 -2.86 17.20
C ASN A 115 -21.08 -1.48 16.52
N ASP A 116 -19.99 -0.76 16.78
CA ASP A 116 -19.76 0.58 16.22
C ASP A 116 -19.69 0.55 14.68
N SER A 117 -19.10 -0.51 14.11
CA SER A 117 -18.98 -0.68 12.66
C SER A 117 -20.34 -0.96 12.02
N VAL A 118 -21.13 -1.89 12.58
CA VAL A 118 -22.46 -2.21 12.04
C VAL A 118 -23.42 -1.02 12.18
N GLU A 119 -23.36 -0.29 13.28
CA GLU A 119 -24.19 0.89 13.46
C GLU A 119 -23.82 2.02 12.50
N LEU A 120 -22.51 2.25 12.26
CA LEU A 120 -22.04 3.17 11.23
C LEU A 120 -22.59 2.77 9.85
N LEU A 121 -22.50 1.49 9.48
CA LEU A 121 -23.00 0.99 8.19
C LEU A 121 -24.52 1.16 8.05
N ARG A 122 -25.30 0.94 9.11
CA ARG A 122 -26.75 1.23 9.10
C ARG A 122 -27.01 2.71 8.85
N GLN A 123 -26.27 3.59 9.53
CA GLN A 123 -26.40 5.04 9.38
C GLN A 123 -25.99 5.51 7.98
N SER A 124 -25.05 4.80 7.35
CA SER A 124 -24.65 4.99 5.95
C SER A 124 -25.61 4.35 4.94
N GLY A 125 -26.71 3.74 5.38
CA GLY A 125 -27.78 3.27 4.50
C GLY A 125 -27.68 1.80 4.07
N ILE A 126 -26.84 0.99 4.73
CA ILE A 126 -26.81 -0.47 4.49
C ILE A 126 -28.07 -1.11 5.09
N ASP A 127 -28.85 -1.76 4.22
CA ASP A 127 -30.02 -2.54 4.60
C ASP A 127 -29.66 -4.02 4.71
N PHE A 128 -29.27 -4.43 5.93
CA PHE A 128 -28.89 -5.81 6.22
C PHE A 128 -30.00 -6.82 5.92
N ALA A 129 -31.27 -6.46 6.09
CA ALA A 129 -32.37 -7.38 5.77
C ALA A 129 -32.44 -7.62 4.26
N LYS A 130 -32.27 -6.56 3.46
CA LYS A 130 -32.17 -6.68 2.00
C LYS A 130 -30.93 -7.45 1.56
N ASN A 131 -29.78 -7.26 2.22
CA ASN A 131 -28.58 -8.07 1.99
C ASN A 131 -28.88 -9.56 2.19
N ASN A 132 -29.49 -9.95 3.30
CA ASN A 132 -29.81 -11.37 3.53
C ASN A 132 -30.85 -11.92 2.54
N GLU A 133 -31.82 -11.11 2.09
CA GLU A 133 -32.87 -11.55 1.15
C GLU A 133 -32.39 -11.62 -0.31
N LYS A 134 -31.63 -10.63 -0.76
CA LYS A 134 -31.32 -10.39 -2.19
C LYS A 134 -29.83 -10.33 -2.50
N GLY A 135 -28.98 -10.39 -1.49
CA GLY A 135 -27.54 -10.27 -1.65
C GLY A 135 -26.94 -11.41 -2.46
N ILE A 136 -25.80 -11.11 -3.04
CA ILE A 136 -24.99 -12.00 -3.84
C ILE A 136 -24.42 -13.10 -2.96
N ASP A 137 -24.51 -14.35 -3.45
CA ASP A 137 -23.72 -15.46 -2.93
C ASP A 137 -22.24 -15.26 -3.29
N ALA A 138 -21.39 -15.17 -2.28
CA ALA A 138 -19.96 -14.94 -2.36
C ALA A 138 -19.23 -16.00 -3.19
N LYS A 139 -19.73 -17.24 -3.22
CA LYS A 139 -19.17 -18.30 -4.05
C LYS A 139 -19.44 -18.00 -5.52
N ARG A 140 -20.68 -17.67 -5.89
CA ARG A 140 -21.04 -17.29 -7.27
C ARG A 140 -20.26 -16.06 -7.73
N PHE A 141 -20.13 -15.05 -6.87
CA PHE A 141 -19.29 -13.89 -7.14
C PHE A 141 -17.84 -14.29 -7.44
N GLY A 142 -17.23 -15.13 -6.60
CA GLY A 142 -15.86 -15.61 -6.79
C GLY A 142 -15.65 -16.36 -8.11
N GLU A 143 -16.61 -17.19 -8.54
CA GLU A 143 -16.58 -17.88 -9.83
C GLU A 143 -16.58 -16.91 -11.03
N LEU A 144 -17.42 -15.89 -10.97
CA LEU A 144 -17.53 -14.87 -12.02
C LEU A 144 -16.31 -13.96 -12.05
N LEU A 145 -15.80 -13.58 -10.88
CA LEU A 145 -14.59 -12.78 -10.72
C LEU A 145 -13.35 -13.50 -11.28
N MET A 146 -13.21 -14.80 -11.00
CA MET A 146 -12.09 -15.61 -11.50
C MET A 146 -12.04 -15.67 -13.02
N SER A 147 -13.20 -15.59 -13.68
CA SER A 147 -13.34 -15.73 -15.13
C SER A 147 -13.63 -14.40 -15.84
N SER A 148 -13.51 -13.25 -15.17
CA SER A 148 -13.83 -11.94 -15.74
C SER A 148 -12.66 -11.26 -16.46
N GLY A 149 -11.44 -11.76 -16.28
CA GLY A 149 -10.21 -11.13 -16.80
C GLY A 149 -9.61 -10.05 -15.90
N ILE A 150 -10.20 -9.78 -14.72
CA ILE A 150 -9.75 -8.69 -13.82
C ILE A 150 -8.72 -9.14 -12.77
N VAL A 151 -8.59 -10.45 -12.54
CA VAL A 151 -7.61 -11.08 -11.65
C VAL A 151 -6.71 -12.03 -12.45
N LEU A 152 -5.53 -12.35 -11.92
CA LEU A 152 -4.53 -13.17 -12.63
C LEU A 152 -4.12 -12.56 -13.98
N ASN A 153 -4.17 -11.24 -14.08
CA ASN A 153 -3.92 -10.49 -15.31
C ASN A 153 -2.93 -9.35 -15.04
N ASP A 154 -1.79 -9.38 -15.72
CA ASP A 154 -0.70 -8.40 -15.56
C ASP A 154 -1.04 -7.03 -16.17
N ASP A 155 -2.06 -6.97 -17.05
CA ASP A 155 -2.50 -5.74 -17.69
C ASP A 155 -3.45 -4.91 -16.79
N MET A 156 -3.85 -5.45 -15.63
CA MET A 156 -4.78 -4.81 -14.69
C MET A 156 -4.06 -4.08 -13.57
N TYR A 157 -4.46 -2.83 -13.31
CA TYR A 157 -3.87 -1.96 -12.29
C TYR A 157 -4.83 -1.77 -11.13
N TRP A 158 -4.59 -2.47 -10.02
CA TRP A 158 -5.40 -2.34 -8.81
C TRP A 158 -5.02 -1.08 -8.03
N VAL A 159 -6.01 -0.29 -7.62
CA VAL A 159 -5.83 0.97 -6.88
C VAL A 159 -6.66 0.91 -5.61
N THR A 160 -6.03 1.11 -4.47
CA THR A 160 -6.71 0.92 -3.18
C THR A 160 -6.26 1.95 -2.14
N PHE A 161 -6.92 1.99 -0.98
CA PHE A 161 -6.50 2.83 0.14
C PHE A 161 -6.42 2.02 1.43
N HIS A 162 -5.21 1.80 1.94
CA HIS A 162 -4.99 1.09 3.22
C HIS A 162 -5.58 -0.34 3.23
N SER A 163 -5.27 -1.12 2.21
CA SER A 163 -6.12 -2.20 1.71
C SER A 163 -5.85 -3.60 2.23
N GLY A 164 -5.21 -3.73 3.39
CA GLY A 164 -4.89 -5.05 3.96
C GLY A 164 -6.14 -5.92 4.09
N TYR A 165 -7.19 -5.40 4.71
CA TYR A 165 -8.45 -6.12 4.89
C TYR A 165 -9.17 -6.35 3.56
N ASP A 166 -9.21 -5.36 2.67
CA ASP A 166 -9.89 -5.46 1.39
C ASP A 166 -9.34 -6.61 0.55
N PHE A 167 -8.02 -6.67 0.39
CA PHE A 167 -7.37 -7.78 -0.30
C PHE A 167 -7.47 -9.09 0.47
N GLY A 168 -7.52 -9.06 1.80
CA GLY A 168 -7.83 -10.23 2.62
C GLY A 168 -9.19 -10.84 2.25
N TYR A 169 -10.24 -10.04 2.22
CA TYR A 169 -11.57 -10.50 1.84
C TYR A 169 -11.62 -10.97 0.38
N LEU A 170 -11.02 -10.22 -0.54
CA LEU A 170 -11.03 -10.59 -1.96
C LEU A 170 -10.27 -11.90 -2.20
N LEU A 171 -9.15 -12.12 -1.50
CA LEU A 171 -8.41 -13.38 -1.57
C LEU A 171 -9.20 -14.55 -0.95
N LYS A 172 -9.90 -14.33 0.18
CA LYS A 172 -10.81 -15.32 0.79
C LYS A 172 -11.96 -15.69 -0.16
N LEU A 173 -12.51 -14.71 -0.88
CA LEU A 173 -13.53 -14.93 -1.90
C LEU A 173 -13.00 -15.80 -3.05
N LEU A 174 -11.83 -15.47 -3.60
CA LEU A 174 -11.24 -16.17 -4.75
C LEU A 174 -10.77 -17.59 -4.41
N THR A 175 -10.13 -17.76 -3.25
CA THR A 175 -9.53 -19.05 -2.87
C THR A 175 -10.52 -19.99 -2.20
N ARG A 176 -11.62 -19.46 -1.67
CA ARG A 176 -12.60 -20.19 -0.84
C ARG A 176 -11.99 -20.90 0.37
N GLN A 177 -10.85 -20.40 0.84
CA GLN A 177 -10.11 -20.92 1.97
C GLN A 177 -9.84 -19.81 2.98
N ASN A 178 -9.49 -20.21 4.20
CA ASN A 178 -8.91 -19.27 5.15
C ASN A 178 -7.62 -18.68 4.57
N LEU A 179 -7.29 -17.47 5.00
CA LEU A 179 -6.05 -16.81 4.59
C LEU A 179 -4.83 -17.63 5.02
N PRO A 180 -3.70 -17.53 4.29
CA PRO A 180 -2.50 -18.31 4.60
C PRO A 180 -2.00 -18.13 6.04
N ASP A 181 -1.36 -19.15 6.61
CA ASP A 181 -0.84 -19.05 7.99
C ASP A 181 0.33 -18.09 8.14
N THR A 182 0.95 -17.68 7.02
CA THR A 182 2.10 -16.78 7.03
C THR A 182 1.88 -15.58 6.11
N GLN A 183 2.39 -14.42 6.53
CA GLN A 183 2.40 -13.20 5.74
C GLN A 183 3.07 -13.39 4.37
N ALA A 184 4.16 -14.17 4.32
CA ALA A 184 4.83 -14.49 3.06
C ALA A 184 3.93 -15.29 2.10
N GLY A 185 3.16 -16.26 2.64
CA GLY A 185 2.17 -17.00 1.87
C GLY A 185 1.05 -16.09 1.36
N PHE A 186 0.58 -15.15 2.18
CA PHE A 186 -0.38 -14.14 1.76
C PHE A 186 0.11 -13.32 0.58
N PHE A 187 1.31 -12.72 0.69
CA PHE A 187 1.86 -11.93 -0.42
C PHE A 187 2.19 -12.75 -1.66
N THR A 188 2.51 -14.04 -1.51
CA THR A 188 2.66 -14.94 -2.67
C THR A 188 1.37 -15.02 -3.46
N LEU A 189 0.23 -15.13 -2.78
CA LEU A 189 -1.07 -15.16 -3.42
C LEU A 189 -1.50 -13.77 -3.93
N ILE A 190 -1.29 -12.71 -3.15
CA ILE A 190 -1.59 -11.34 -3.60
C ILE A 190 -0.86 -11.01 -4.90
N ASN A 191 0.44 -11.28 -4.98
CA ASN A 191 1.22 -11.00 -6.19
C ASN A 191 0.82 -11.87 -7.38
N MET A 192 0.19 -13.02 -7.14
CA MET A 192 -0.32 -13.90 -8.19
C MET A 192 -1.67 -13.38 -8.71
N TYR A 193 -2.62 -13.10 -7.82
CA TYR A 193 -3.97 -12.67 -8.20
C TYR A 193 -4.05 -11.20 -8.63
N PHE A 194 -3.20 -10.35 -8.08
CA PHE A 194 -3.18 -8.89 -8.27
C PHE A 194 -1.75 -8.41 -8.58
N PRO A 195 -1.23 -8.70 -9.79
CA PRO A 195 0.19 -8.51 -10.09
C PRO A 195 0.66 -7.05 -10.00
N VAL A 196 -0.22 -6.11 -10.37
CA VAL A 196 0.04 -4.67 -10.28
C VAL A 196 -0.97 -4.02 -9.34
N LEU A 197 -0.48 -3.55 -8.19
CA LEU A 197 -1.31 -2.89 -7.19
C LEU A 197 -0.65 -1.64 -6.63
N TYR A 198 -1.43 -0.58 -6.44
CA TYR A 198 -1.01 0.70 -5.87
C TYR A 198 -1.90 1.06 -4.69
N ASP A 199 -1.31 1.07 -3.49
CA ASP A 199 -1.99 1.57 -2.30
C ASP A 199 -1.72 3.07 -2.12
N ILE A 200 -2.77 3.89 -2.18
CA ILE A 200 -2.70 5.35 -2.02
C ILE A 200 -2.07 5.72 -0.67
N LYS A 201 -2.38 5.00 0.41
CA LYS A 201 -1.81 5.25 1.74
C LYS A 201 -0.30 5.00 1.75
N HIS A 202 0.19 4.05 0.94
CA HIS A 202 1.63 3.89 0.70
C HIS A 202 2.19 5.07 -0.10
N LEU A 203 1.54 5.44 -1.21
CA LEU A 203 1.99 6.53 -2.09
C LEU A 203 2.08 7.87 -1.37
N MET A 204 1.15 8.17 -0.46
CA MET A 204 1.16 9.38 0.37
C MET A 204 2.48 9.58 1.14
N LYS A 205 3.20 8.50 1.46
CA LYS A 205 4.50 8.59 2.17
C LYS A 205 5.59 9.28 1.34
N PHE A 206 5.39 9.38 0.03
CA PHE A 206 6.30 10.02 -0.92
C PHE A 206 5.79 11.38 -1.40
N SER A 207 4.67 11.84 -0.85
CA SER A 207 4.08 13.14 -1.13
C SER A 207 4.21 14.01 0.11
N ASN A 208 4.98 15.09 0.01
CA ASN A 208 5.17 16.00 1.14
C ASN A 208 3.81 16.55 1.60
N SER A 209 3.56 16.53 2.90
CA SER A 209 2.39 17.13 3.58
C SER A 209 1.05 16.38 3.49
N LEU A 210 0.94 15.22 2.81
CA LEU A 210 -0.31 14.45 2.76
C LEU A 210 -0.42 13.46 3.94
N HIS A 211 -1.54 13.51 4.65
CA HIS A 211 -1.82 12.68 5.84
C HIS A 211 -3.32 12.51 6.06
N GLY A 212 -3.71 11.58 6.93
CA GLY A 212 -5.12 11.30 7.25
C GLY A 212 -5.71 10.09 6.53
N GLY A 213 -7.03 9.96 6.60
CA GLY A 213 -7.82 8.95 5.88
C GLY A 213 -8.22 9.41 4.46
N LEU A 214 -8.91 8.55 3.71
CA LEU A 214 -9.28 8.80 2.31
C LEU A 214 -10.06 10.09 2.12
N ASN A 215 -11.11 10.33 2.93
CA ASN A 215 -11.89 11.57 2.87
C ASN A 215 -11.03 12.82 3.06
N LYS A 216 -10.09 12.78 4.01
CA LYS A 216 -9.22 13.93 4.27
C LYS A 216 -8.26 14.18 3.12
N LEU A 217 -7.73 13.11 2.52
CA LEU A 217 -6.88 13.21 1.35
C LEU A 217 -7.67 13.76 0.14
N ALA A 218 -8.89 13.29 -0.08
CA ALA A 218 -9.76 13.78 -1.14
C ALA A 218 -10.04 15.29 -1.00
N GLU A 219 -10.34 15.77 0.22
CA GLU A 219 -10.47 17.21 0.50
C GLU A 219 -9.19 17.99 0.14
N LEU A 220 -8.01 17.49 0.55
CA LEU A 220 -6.72 18.13 0.27
C LEU A 220 -6.38 18.18 -1.23
N LEU A 221 -6.92 17.24 -2.01
CA LEU A 221 -6.73 17.15 -3.46
C LEU A 221 -7.90 17.72 -4.26
N GLU A 222 -8.85 18.37 -3.59
CA GLU A 222 -10.04 18.99 -4.19
C GLU A 222 -10.87 17.99 -5.01
N VAL A 223 -11.02 16.77 -4.48
CA VAL A 223 -11.86 15.71 -5.04
C VAL A 223 -13.19 15.66 -4.31
N GLU A 224 -14.27 15.87 -5.05
CA GLU A 224 -15.64 15.76 -4.55
C GLU A 224 -16.11 14.31 -4.56
N ARG A 225 -16.78 13.89 -3.48
CA ARG A 225 -17.41 12.57 -3.37
C ARG A 225 -18.73 12.53 -4.15
N VAL A 226 -18.97 11.39 -4.81
CA VAL A 226 -20.26 11.06 -5.43
C VAL A 226 -20.78 9.78 -4.78
N GLY A 227 -22.01 9.81 -4.28
CA GLY A 227 -22.60 8.73 -3.49
C GLY A 227 -22.46 8.93 -1.98
N VAL A 228 -22.88 7.94 -1.21
CA VAL A 228 -22.89 7.98 0.25
C VAL A 228 -21.52 7.57 0.79
N CYS A 229 -21.02 8.23 1.85
CA CYS A 229 -19.76 7.84 2.49
C CYS A 229 -19.94 6.54 3.29
N HIS A 230 -18.92 5.68 3.31
CA HIS A 230 -18.98 4.34 3.90
C HIS A 230 -19.99 3.43 3.18
N GLN A 231 -19.98 3.55 1.85
CA GLN A 231 -20.52 2.53 0.97
C GLN A 231 -19.46 2.26 -0.09
N ALA A 232 -19.16 0.99 -0.30
CA ALA A 232 -17.98 0.56 -1.03
C ALA A 232 -17.92 1.13 -2.45
N GLY A 233 -19.05 1.26 -3.15
CA GLY A 233 -19.10 1.83 -4.51
C GLY A 233 -18.61 3.28 -4.55
N SER A 234 -19.18 4.12 -3.69
CA SER A 234 -18.81 5.54 -3.53
C SER A 234 -17.36 5.72 -3.08
N ASP A 235 -16.90 4.90 -2.13
CA ASP A 235 -15.53 4.95 -1.62
C ASP A 235 -14.51 4.45 -2.65
N SER A 236 -14.84 3.45 -3.47
CA SER A 236 -14.01 3.01 -4.61
C SER A 236 -13.85 4.09 -5.69
N LEU A 237 -14.91 4.86 -5.96
CA LEU A 237 -14.85 5.98 -6.89
C LEU A 237 -14.00 7.12 -6.33
N LEU A 238 -14.18 7.44 -5.04
CA LEU A 238 -13.35 8.44 -4.37
C LEU A 238 -11.87 8.03 -4.41
N THR A 239 -11.58 6.74 -4.20
CA THR A 239 -10.25 6.14 -4.33
C THR A 239 -9.69 6.34 -5.74
N SER A 240 -10.43 6.01 -6.80
CA SER A 240 -10.00 6.23 -8.20
C SER A 240 -9.66 7.69 -8.50
N CYS A 241 -10.58 8.60 -8.19
CA CYS A 241 -10.40 10.02 -8.47
C CYS A 241 -9.24 10.64 -7.67
N THR A 242 -9.09 10.22 -6.42
CA THR A 242 -8.02 10.64 -5.52
C THR A 242 -6.66 10.14 -6.00
N PHE A 243 -6.57 8.87 -6.41
CA PHE A 243 -5.35 8.31 -7.00
C PHE A 243 -4.92 9.09 -8.25
N ARG A 244 -5.85 9.41 -9.14
CA ARG A 244 -5.54 10.20 -10.33
C ARG A 244 -4.96 11.57 -9.97
N LYS A 245 -5.62 12.32 -9.08
CA LYS A 245 -5.12 13.62 -8.63
C LYS A 245 -3.76 13.52 -7.93
N LEU A 246 -3.57 12.47 -7.14
CA LEU A 246 -2.29 12.21 -6.49
C LEU A 246 -1.18 11.96 -7.53
N LYS A 247 -1.45 11.09 -8.52
CA LYS A 247 -0.52 10.78 -9.62
C LYS A 247 -0.16 12.06 -10.39
N GLU A 248 -1.16 12.83 -10.83
CA GLU A 248 -0.98 14.09 -11.57
C GLU A 248 -0.14 15.13 -10.82
N ASN A 249 -0.38 15.29 -9.51
CA ASN A 249 0.23 16.38 -8.74
C ASN A 249 1.62 16.04 -8.17
N PHE A 250 1.90 14.77 -7.86
CA PHE A 250 3.08 14.38 -7.08
C PHE A 250 4.01 13.39 -7.78
N PHE A 251 3.56 12.72 -8.84
CA PHE A 251 4.32 11.64 -9.46
C PHE A 251 4.56 11.91 -10.95
N ASN A 252 5.73 12.43 -11.26
CA ASN A 252 6.21 12.59 -12.64
C ASN A 252 6.96 11.32 -13.07
N GLY A 253 6.28 10.39 -13.75
CA GLY A 253 6.88 9.18 -14.33
C GLY A 253 6.20 7.88 -13.91
N SER A 254 6.88 6.75 -14.14
CA SER A 254 6.34 5.42 -13.83
C SER A 254 6.18 5.22 -12.31
N LEU A 255 5.03 4.63 -11.94
CA LEU A 255 4.71 4.25 -10.58
C LEU A 255 5.20 2.84 -10.22
N GLU A 256 5.77 2.07 -11.16
CA GLU A 256 6.16 0.66 -10.97
C GLU A 256 6.95 0.39 -9.69
N LYS A 257 7.86 1.30 -9.30
CA LYS A 257 8.69 1.16 -8.09
C LYS A 257 7.89 1.20 -6.78
N TYR A 258 6.63 1.62 -6.82
CA TYR A 258 5.71 1.67 -5.67
C TYR A 258 4.69 0.53 -5.69
N SER A 259 4.70 -0.31 -6.75
CA SER A 259 3.75 -1.42 -6.90
C SER A 259 3.98 -2.51 -5.85
N GLY A 260 2.92 -3.21 -5.47
CA GLY A 260 3.01 -4.42 -4.64
C GLY A 260 3.10 -4.18 -3.14
N VAL A 261 3.02 -2.92 -2.67
CA VAL A 261 3.17 -2.59 -1.24
C VAL A 261 1.82 -2.33 -0.58
N ILE A 262 1.45 -3.20 0.36
CA ILE A 262 0.28 -3.03 1.24
C ILE A 262 0.76 -2.50 2.61
N PRO A 263 0.36 -1.28 3.03
CA PRO A 263 0.70 -0.71 4.33
C PRO A 263 0.30 -1.61 5.50
N ASP A 264 1.07 -1.51 6.59
CA ASP A 264 0.89 -2.21 7.88
C ASP A 264 1.01 -3.74 7.84
N VAL A 265 0.78 -4.37 6.69
CA VAL A 265 0.97 -5.81 6.46
C VAL A 265 2.37 -6.10 5.94
N MET A 266 3.04 -5.19 5.23
CA MET A 266 4.45 -5.37 4.87
C MET A 266 5.41 -4.88 5.96
N LEU A 267 6.52 -5.59 6.14
CA LEU A 267 7.68 -5.07 6.86
C LEU A 267 8.17 -3.80 6.16
N SER A 268 8.33 -2.73 6.94
CA SER A 268 8.97 -1.52 6.44
C SER A 268 10.39 -1.86 5.95
N ILE A 269 10.60 -1.90 4.64
CA ILE A 269 11.91 -2.17 3.99
C ILE A 269 12.98 -1.21 4.54
N THR A 270 12.58 -0.05 5.03
CA THR A 270 13.44 0.91 5.73
C THR A 270 14.15 0.29 6.93
N ILE A 271 13.51 -0.61 7.68
CA ILE A 271 14.15 -1.31 8.82
C ILE A 271 15.18 -2.30 8.30
N LEU A 272 14.88 -3.05 7.22
CA LEU A 272 15.83 -3.97 6.61
C LEU A 272 17.03 -3.23 6.00
N ALA A 273 16.79 -2.09 5.34
CA ALA A 273 17.82 -1.23 4.78
C ALA A 273 18.68 -0.63 5.90
N ILE A 274 18.09 -0.17 7.01
CA ILE A 274 18.83 0.30 8.19
C ILE A 274 19.64 -0.84 8.82
N MET A 275 19.10 -2.06 8.92
CA MET A 275 19.82 -3.23 9.42
C MET A 275 20.97 -3.65 8.49
N LEU A 276 20.77 -3.61 7.17
CA LEU A 276 21.81 -3.89 6.18
C LEU A 276 22.89 -2.81 6.16
N LEU A 277 22.51 -1.53 6.30
CA LEU A 277 23.45 -0.43 6.51
C LEU A 277 24.23 -0.59 7.82
N TRP A 278 23.57 -1.02 8.90
CA TRP A 278 24.22 -1.31 10.18
C TRP A 278 25.20 -2.48 10.06
N LEU A 279 24.81 -3.59 9.42
CA LEU A 279 25.67 -4.74 9.14
C LEU A 279 26.88 -4.36 8.27
N ALA A 280 26.67 -3.54 7.24
CA ALA A 280 27.74 -3.03 6.40
C ALA A 280 28.71 -2.14 7.21
N VAL A 281 28.20 -1.26 8.07
CA VAL A 281 29.02 -0.43 8.98
C VAL A 281 29.80 -1.29 9.99
N VAL A 282 29.20 -2.36 10.51
CA VAL A 282 29.85 -3.31 11.44
C VAL A 282 30.92 -4.14 10.74
N GLN A 283 30.69 -4.63 9.52
CA GLN A 283 31.71 -5.34 8.72
C GLN A 283 32.87 -4.43 8.33
N ILE A 284 32.60 -3.17 7.98
CA ILE A 284 33.65 -2.16 7.76
C ILE A 284 34.44 -1.91 9.06
N HIS A 285 33.78 -1.92 10.23
CA HIS A 285 34.43 -1.86 11.54
C HIS A 285 35.37 -3.05 11.80
N GLY A 286 34.90 -4.27 11.53
CA GLY A 286 35.66 -5.51 11.72
C GLY A 286 36.88 -5.63 10.80
N LEU A 287 36.81 -5.06 9.60
CA LEU A 287 37.95 -4.97 8.68
C LEU A 287 38.98 -3.91 9.12
N LYS A 288 38.54 -2.85 9.81
CA LYS A 288 39.41 -1.74 10.23
C LYS A 288 40.17 -2.02 11.53
N GLN A 289 39.67 -2.88 12.40
CA GLN A 289 40.44 -3.35 13.59
C GLN A 289 41.65 -4.22 13.24
N ARG A 290 41.81 -4.66 11.98
CA ARG A 290 43.03 -5.35 11.53
C ARG A 290 44.13 -4.43 11.02
N ASN A 291 43.86 -3.15 10.81
CA ASN A 291 44.84 -2.16 10.39
C ASN A 291 44.79 -0.97 11.37
N ASP A 292 45.69 -1.00 12.34
CA ASP A 292 45.90 0.09 13.29
C ASP A 292 46.10 1.43 12.56
N TYR A 293 45.57 2.50 13.16
CA TYR A 293 45.56 3.91 12.74
C TYR A 293 44.40 4.36 11.83
N GLY A 294 43.19 4.45 12.41
CA GLY A 294 42.08 5.24 11.85
C GLY A 294 42.22 6.75 12.18
N PRO A 295 41.92 7.69 11.26
CA PRO A 295 42.08 9.13 11.53
C PRO A 295 41.06 9.67 12.56
N CYS A 296 41.45 10.70 13.32
CA CYS A 296 40.68 11.32 14.42
C CYS A 296 39.23 11.75 14.07
N TRP A 297 38.90 11.97 12.79
CA TRP A 297 37.53 12.25 12.34
C TRP A 297 36.59 11.04 12.50
N TYR A 298 37.12 9.82 12.45
CA TYR A 298 36.37 8.57 12.57
C TYR A 298 35.83 8.36 13.99
N TYR A 299 36.65 8.66 15.01
CA TYR A 299 36.22 8.60 16.41
C TYR A 299 35.18 9.69 16.74
N LYS A 300 35.31 10.89 16.15
CA LYS A 300 34.27 11.94 16.27
C LYS A 300 32.95 11.58 15.57
N PHE A 301 33.02 10.84 14.46
CA PHE A 301 31.83 10.31 13.79
C PHE A 301 31.13 9.24 14.64
N LEU A 302 31.90 8.34 15.26
CA LEU A 302 31.35 7.30 16.15
C LEU A 302 30.71 7.86 17.41
N GLN A 303 31.33 8.85 18.05
CA GLN A 303 30.74 9.52 19.21
C GLN A 303 29.42 10.23 18.86
N LYS A 304 29.32 10.80 17.66
CA LYS A 304 28.06 11.38 17.15
C LYS A 304 27.01 10.32 16.82
N LEU A 305 27.42 9.15 16.32
CA LEU A 305 26.52 8.04 16.03
C LEU A 305 25.96 7.42 17.33
N GLU A 306 26.80 7.26 18.35
CA GLU A 306 26.40 6.72 19.67
C GLU A 306 25.47 7.68 20.42
N LEU A 307 25.75 8.98 20.38
CA LEU A 307 24.83 10.02 20.86
C LEU A 307 23.50 10.02 20.08
N PHE A 308 23.51 9.68 18.79
CA PHE A 308 22.30 9.58 17.96
C PHE A 308 21.48 8.32 18.30
N THR A 309 22.11 7.17 18.55
CA THR A 309 21.41 5.96 19.02
C THR A 309 20.76 6.17 20.38
N LEU A 310 21.46 6.84 21.31
CA LEU A 310 20.92 7.26 22.61
C LEU A 310 19.79 8.30 22.50
N HIS A 311 19.82 9.14 21.46
CA HIS A 311 18.77 10.13 21.19
C HIS A 311 17.54 9.50 20.53
N LEU A 312 17.73 8.47 19.70
CA LEU A 312 16.65 7.65 19.13
C LEU A 312 15.95 6.82 20.21
N ASP A 313 16.71 6.22 21.14
CA ASP A 313 16.14 5.48 22.28
C ASP A 313 15.30 6.38 23.20
N LYS A 314 15.74 7.62 23.43
CA LYS A 314 14.97 8.61 24.22
C LYS A 314 13.79 9.23 23.46
N LYS A 315 13.79 9.22 22.12
CA LYS A 315 12.70 9.72 21.27
C LYS A 315 11.72 8.65 20.78
N ASN A 316 11.94 7.37 21.10
CA ASN A 316 10.94 6.32 20.91
C ASN A 316 9.66 6.51 21.76
N ALA A 317 9.57 7.58 22.55
CA ALA A 317 8.34 8.04 23.18
C ALA A 317 7.57 9.12 22.38
N PHE A 318 8.11 9.73 21.30
CA PHE A 318 7.38 10.76 20.57
C PHE A 318 7.84 10.92 19.10
N ILE A 319 7.02 10.34 18.23
CA ILE A 319 6.66 10.79 16.88
C ILE A 319 7.74 10.86 15.78
N ALA A 320 7.39 10.14 14.70
CA ALA A 320 7.79 10.34 13.32
C ALA A 320 7.52 11.78 12.85
N GLN A 321 8.56 12.57 12.62
CA GLN A 321 8.51 13.74 11.72
C GLN A 321 9.93 14.24 11.45
N SER A 322 10.45 13.95 10.27
CA SER A 322 11.34 14.83 9.47
C SER A 322 12.05 14.01 8.38
N THR A 323 11.39 13.89 7.23
CA THR A 323 12.01 13.42 5.98
C THR A 323 13.12 14.39 5.52
N ASP A 324 13.02 15.68 5.85
CA ASP A 324 14.06 16.68 5.56
C ASP A 324 15.36 16.48 6.34
N LEU A 325 15.28 15.92 7.55
CA LEU A 325 16.49 15.65 8.34
C LEU A 325 17.24 14.46 7.75
N LEU A 326 16.51 13.40 7.34
CA LEU A 326 17.06 12.22 6.69
C LEU A 326 17.63 12.54 5.29
N CYS A 327 16.99 13.42 4.52
CA CYS A 327 17.45 13.80 3.19
C CYS A 327 18.70 14.70 3.24
N ASN A 328 18.73 15.68 4.15
CA ASN A 328 19.92 16.48 4.41
C ASN A 328 21.07 15.63 4.96
N PHE A 329 20.77 14.61 5.77
CA PHE A 329 21.79 13.69 6.30
C PHE A 329 22.32 12.72 5.24
N ALA A 330 21.47 12.20 4.35
CA ALA A 330 21.89 11.38 3.21
C ALA A 330 22.75 12.19 2.22
N CYS A 331 22.41 13.46 2.00
CA CYS A 331 23.20 14.37 1.16
C CYS A 331 24.56 14.68 1.79
N LEU A 332 24.61 14.92 3.11
CA LEU A 332 25.85 15.13 3.88
C LEU A 332 26.72 13.87 3.91
N LEU A 333 26.11 12.68 4.03
CA LEU A 333 26.79 11.38 4.01
C LEU A 333 27.37 11.06 2.62
N MET A 334 26.63 11.36 1.55
CA MET A 334 27.12 11.23 0.17
C MET A 334 28.25 12.21 -0.13
N THR A 335 28.17 13.47 0.31
CA THR A 335 29.28 14.43 0.14
C THR A 335 30.51 14.05 0.96
N THR A 336 30.34 13.49 2.17
CA THR A 336 31.48 12.97 2.95
C THR A 336 32.09 11.70 2.35
N LEU A 337 31.27 10.80 1.78
CA LEU A 337 31.76 9.63 1.06
C LEU A 337 32.47 10.00 -0.25
N LEU A 338 31.95 10.98 -1.00
CA LEU A 338 32.58 11.50 -2.22
C LEU A 338 33.89 12.24 -1.94
N THR A 339 33.94 13.06 -0.88
CA THR A 339 35.19 13.73 -0.46
C THR A 339 36.22 12.75 0.10
N ALA A 340 35.79 11.70 0.80
CA ALA A 340 36.66 10.60 1.23
C ALA A 340 37.20 9.79 0.03
N ALA A 341 36.36 9.49 -0.97
CA ALA A 341 36.77 8.81 -2.20
C ALA A 341 37.73 9.68 -3.05
N ALA A 342 37.48 11.00 -3.15
CA ALA A 342 38.37 11.95 -3.80
C ALA A 342 39.73 12.07 -3.08
N SER A 343 39.73 12.05 -1.74
CA SER A 343 40.97 12.06 -0.94
C SER A 343 41.80 10.78 -1.13
N ILE A 344 41.13 9.64 -1.31
CA ILE A 344 41.79 8.35 -1.63
C ILE A 344 42.34 8.38 -3.07
N ALA A 345 41.60 8.95 -4.03
CA ALA A 345 42.04 9.06 -5.43
C ALA A 345 43.27 9.97 -5.62
N VAL A 346 43.43 11.01 -4.79
CA VAL A 346 44.61 11.91 -4.81
C VAL A 346 45.82 11.30 -4.06
N ALA A 347 45.59 10.38 -3.11
CA ALA A 347 46.66 9.72 -2.36
C ALA A 347 47.37 8.61 -3.17
N ILE A 348 46.70 8.00 -4.15
CA ILE A 348 47.23 6.88 -4.94
C ILE A 348 48.42 7.29 -5.86
N PRO A 349 48.41 8.43 -6.57
CA PRO A 349 49.57 8.86 -7.39
C PRO A 349 50.80 9.27 -6.55
N LEU A 350 50.60 9.85 -5.36
CA LEU A 350 51.69 10.28 -4.48
C LEU A 350 52.45 9.09 -3.87
N PHE A 351 51.77 7.98 -3.59
CA PHE A 351 52.40 6.74 -3.12
C PHE A 351 53.23 6.04 -4.21
N ILE A 352 52.86 6.19 -5.48
CA ILE A 352 53.58 5.56 -6.62
C ILE A 352 54.88 6.32 -6.96
N VAL A 353 54.90 7.66 -6.80
CA VAL A 353 56.10 8.48 -7.03
C VAL A 353 57.13 8.30 -5.90
N SER A 354 56.68 8.17 -4.64
CA SER A 354 57.56 7.94 -3.48
C SER A 354 58.32 6.60 -3.54
N LYS A 355 57.72 5.53 -4.08
CA LYS A 355 58.37 4.21 -4.19
C LYS A 355 59.40 4.09 -5.32
N LYS A 356 59.36 4.95 -6.36
CA LYS A 356 60.39 4.94 -7.42
C LYS A 356 61.71 5.60 -6.99
N SER A 357 61.67 6.53 -6.03
CA SER A 357 62.84 7.23 -5.52
C SER A 357 63.67 6.41 -4.50
N ALA A 358 63.08 5.35 -3.93
CA ALA A 358 63.70 4.54 -2.88
C ALA A 358 64.36 3.23 -3.39
N CYS A 359 64.39 2.99 -4.72
CA CYS A 359 64.98 1.78 -5.33
C CYS A 359 66.27 2.04 -6.13
N ARG A 360 66.99 3.15 -5.89
CA ARG A 360 68.36 3.38 -6.39
C ARG A 360 69.26 3.84 -5.25
N CYS A 361 69.64 2.92 -4.37
CA CYS A 361 70.84 2.99 -3.51
C CYS A 361 70.92 1.72 -2.67
N GLN A 362 71.32 0.61 -3.30
CA GLN A 362 72.02 -0.53 -2.68
C GLN A 362 72.30 -1.55 -3.79
N TYR A 363 73.59 -1.84 -4.00
CA TYR A 363 74.27 -2.78 -4.92
C TYR A 363 75.31 -2.07 -5.80
N SER A 364 76.43 -1.72 -5.14
CA SER A 364 77.77 -2.04 -5.64
C SER A 364 78.06 -3.50 -5.36
#